data_AF-A0A3M1SJ42-F1
#
_entry.id   AF-A0A3M1SJ42-F1
#
_cell.length_a   1.000
_cell.length_b   1.000
_cell.length_c   1.000
_cell.angle_alpha   90.00
_cell.angle_beta   90.00
_cell.angle_gamma   90.00
#
_symmetry.space_group_name_H-M   'P 1'
#
loop_
_entity.id
_entity.type
_entity.pdbx_description
1 polymer ?
#
loop_
_entity_poly.entity_id
_entity_poly.type
_entity_poly.pdbx_seq_one_letter_code
_entity_poly.pdbx_strand_id
1 'polypeptide(L)'
;MPHGKAREAPTSCRVGTIAGLVLAIMFAAAAARPVFAQPAAEELPRRIQQAIQDGVEFIKGKQNADGSWAEMAGQPCGVTSLCTLALLYAGVPPEDPVIQKALRYLRNYSAEEIDATYSVALQTMVFCRASPERDRAAILDNVRWFEKTQVKEPPHAGGWSYPGLVPDNSNSQFALLALYEAERTGVPVSPETWRLAAGYWERMQNPDGSWGYRAGHPGTGSMTCAGLASLIIARKMVLPPTARVEGNSIDCCRPAADEDDAVRRGLAWLASRYSVSVNPGVGEEWLLYYLYALERVGRLSALRFIG
;
A
#
# COMPACT_ATOMS: atom_id res chain seq x y z
N MET A 1 9.47 -62.01 82.55
CA MET A 1 8.30 -62.19 83.43
C MET A 1 7.10 -61.54 82.76
N PRO A 2 6.03 -62.31 82.49
CA PRO A 2 4.83 -61.88 81.78
C PRO A 2 3.76 -61.36 82.75
N HIS A 3 2.68 -60.77 82.18
CA HIS A 3 1.33 -60.46 82.70
C HIS A 3 1.00 -59.01 82.26
N GLY A 4 -0.01 -58.71 81.45
CA GLY A 4 -1.14 -59.47 80.95
C GLY A 4 -2.43 -58.67 81.16
N LYS A 5 -3.16 -58.42 80.05
CA LYS A 5 -4.61 -58.13 79.94
C LYS A 5 -5.08 -56.71 80.35
N ALA A 6 -6.14 -56.13 79.80
CA ALA A 6 -6.99 -56.35 78.61
C ALA A 6 -8.14 -55.32 78.64
N ARG A 7 -8.66 -54.94 77.45
CA ARG A 7 -10.04 -54.51 77.14
C ARG A 7 -10.47 -53.13 77.68
N GLU A 8 -11.10 -52.26 76.89
CA GLU A 8 -12.49 -52.41 76.41
C GLU A 8 -12.77 -51.86 75.00
N ALA A 9 -13.93 -52.27 74.49
CA ALA A 9 -14.34 -52.39 73.09
C ALA A 9 -15.30 -51.26 72.62
N PRO A 10 -15.63 -51.20 71.31
CA PRO A 10 -16.35 -50.09 70.67
C PRO A 10 -17.85 -50.39 70.42
N THR A 11 -18.66 -49.34 70.24
CA THR A 11 -20.06 -49.38 69.76
C THR A 11 -20.30 -48.17 68.86
N SER A 12 -20.40 -48.29 67.53
CA SER A 12 -21.42 -48.91 66.66
C SER A 12 -22.62 -48.01 66.35
N CYS A 13 -22.83 -47.74 65.06
CA CYS A 13 -24.12 -47.65 64.38
C CYS A 13 -23.81 -47.87 62.87
N ARG A 14 -23.87 -49.10 62.32
CA ARG A 14 -25.01 -49.81 61.69
C ARG A 14 -25.81 -48.93 60.71
N VAL A 15 -26.23 -49.33 59.51
CA VAL A 15 -26.26 -50.54 58.64
C VAL A 15 -26.71 -50.00 57.27
N GLY A 16 -26.11 -50.35 56.13
CA GLY A 16 -26.63 -51.37 55.20
C GLY A 16 -26.67 -50.83 53.75
N THR A 17 -25.93 -51.44 52.81
CA THR A 17 -26.42 -52.27 51.68
C THR A 17 -27.11 -51.44 50.58
N ILE A 18 -26.71 -51.46 49.29
CA ILE A 18 -27.13 -52.47 48.30
C ILE A 18 -26.43 -52.20 46.94
N ALA A 19 -26.08 -53.30 46.27
CA ALA A 19 -25.59 -53.41 44.90
C ALA A 19 -26.55 -52.88 43.82
N GLY A 20 -26.03 -52.39 42.69
CA GLY A 20 -26.87 -52.08 41.53
C GLY A 20 -26.11 -51.63 40.28
N LEU A 21 -26.15 -52.50 39.26
CA LEU A 21 -26.04 -52.21 37.82
C LEU A 21 -24.71 -51.69 37.25
N VAL A 22 -23.87 -52.63 36.83
CA VAL A 22 -22.95 -52.49 35.68
C VAL A 22 -23.68 -53.07 34.45
N LEU A 23 -24.53 -52.28 33.78
CA LEU A 23 -24.87 -52.42 32.34
C LEU A 23 -25.91 -51.36 31.93
N ALA A 24 -25.48 -50.27 31.32
CA ALA A 24 -26.20 -49.47 30.31
C ALA A 24 -25.46 -48.14 30.10
N ILE A 25 -24.68 -48.03 29.02
CA ILE A 25 -24.66 -46.87 28.12
C ILE A 25 -24.18 -47.45 26.78
N MET A 26 -25.16 -47.81 25.95
CA MET A 26 -24.98 -47.95 24.51
C MET A 26 -24.89 -46.55 23.88
N PHE A 27 -24.05 -46.45 22.85
CA PHE A 27 -24.20 -45.54 21.71
C PHE A 27 -24.42 -44.05 22.02
N ALA A 28 -23.32 -43.31 22.09
CA ALA A 28 -23.28 -41.97 21.49
C ALA A 28 -21.91 -41.75 20.87
N ALA A 29 -21.78 -42.16 19.61
CA ALA A 29 -20.81 -41.59 18.69
C ALA A 29 -21.10 -40.09 18.58
N ALA A 30 -20.57 -39.29 19.52
CA ALA A 30 -20.42 -37.86 19.32
C ALA A 30 -19.26 -37.68 18.36
N ALA A 31 -19.55 -37.80 17.08
CA ALA A 31 -18.77 -37.14 16.05
C ALA A 31 -18.66 -35.68 16.49
N ALA A 32 -17.49 -35.29 17.01
CA ALA A 32 -17.09 -33.90 17.04
C ALA A 32 -16.95 -33.47 15.58
N ARG A 33 -18.08 -33.16 14.96
CA ARG A 33 -18.11 -32.41 13.71
C ARG A 33 -17.37 -31.11 14.00
N PRO A 34 -16.34 -30.75 13.22
CA PRO A 34 -15.75 -29.43 13.38
C PRO A 34 -16.90 -28.44 13.19
N VAL A 35 -17.13 -27.66 14.24
CA VAL A 35 -18.14 -26.60 14.23
C VAL A 35 -17.79 -25.67 13.08
N PHE A 36 -18.74 -25.50 12.18
CA PHE A 36 -18.75 -24.64 11.02
C PHE A 36 -18.06 -23.28 11.28
N ALA A 37 -16.77 -23.17 10.93
CA ALA A 37 -16.04 -21.91 10.84
C ALA A 37 -15.69 -21.55 9.37
N GLN A 38 -16.29 -22.26 8.40
CA GLN A 38 -15.93 -22.19 6.98
C GLN A 38 -16.80 -21.29 6.06
N PRO A 39 -18.11 -21.02 6.30
CA PRO A 39 -18.91 -20.29 5.31
C PRO A 39 -18.51 -18.80 5.15
N ALA A 40 -18.18 -18.12 6.25
CA ALA A 40 -17.83 -16.70 6.22
C ALA A 40 -16.41 -16.44 5.65
N ALA A 41 -15.49 -17.40 5.84
CA ALA A 41 -14.12 -17.31 5.37
C ALA A 41 -14.00 -17.47 3.85
N GLU A 42 -14.89 -18.26 3.21
CA GLU A 42 -14.94 -18.44 1.75
C GLU A 42 -15.80 -17.36 1.05
N GLU A 43 -16.81 -16.81 1.74
CA GLU A 43 -17.73 -15.82 1.17
C GLU A 43 -17.08 -14.43 0.98
N LEU A 44 -16.20 -14.00 1.89
CA LEU A 44 -15.56 -12.69 1.76
C LEU A 44 -14.65 -12.59 0.51
N PRO A 45 -13.72 -13.54 0.24
CA PRO A 45 -12.94 -13.55 -0.99
C PRO A 45 -13.82 -13.53 -2.25
N ARG A 46 -14.93 -14.29 -2.26
CA ARG A 46 -15.87 -14.32 -3.38
C ARG A 46 -16.52 -12.96 -3.63
N ARG A 47 -16.98 -12.29 -2.56
CA ARG A 47 -17.57 -10.94 -2.64
C ARG A 47 -16.57 -9.90 -3.10
N ILE A 48 -15.32 -9.98 -2.65
CA ILE A 48 -14.23 -9.11 -3.10
C ILE A 48 -14.00 -9.32 -4.61
N GLN A 49 -13.87 -10.57 -5.06
CA GLN A 49 -13.67 -10.88 -6.48
C GLN A 49 -14.84 -10.39 -7.35
N GLN A 50 -16.07 -10.54 -6.88
CA GLN A 50 -17.26 -10.04 -7.59
C GLN A 50 -17.22 -8.51 -7.70
N ALA A 51 -16.93 -7.79 -6.60
CA ALA A 51 -16.85 -6.34 -6.62
C ALA A 51 -15.76 -5.82 -7.58
N ILE A 52 -14.62 -6.51 -7.66
CA ILE A 52 -13.56 -6.21 -8.64
C ILE A 52 -14.08 -6.41 -10.06
N GLN A 53 -14.76 -7.53 -10.33
CA GLN A 53 -15.31 -7.84 -11.65
C GLN A 53 -16.36 -6.80 -12.08
N ASP A 54 -17.27 -6.43 -11.19
CA ASP A 54 -18.29 -5.40 -11.44
C ASP A 54 -17.62 -4.04 -11.77
N GLY A 55 -16.55 -3.70 -11.06
CA GLY A 55 -15.75 -2.50 -11.34
C GLY A 55 -15.05 -2.55 -12.70
N VAL A 56 -14.48 -3.70 -13.07
CA VAL A 56 -13.87 -3.92 -14.39
C VAL A 56 -14.90 -3.73 -15.51
N GLU A 57 -16.07 -4.35 -15.38
CA GLU A 57 -17.15 -4.24 -16.36
C GLU A 57 -17.67 -2.82 -16.48
N PHE A 58 -17.86 -2.14 -15.35
CA PHE A 58 -18.27 -0.74 -15.33
C PHE A 58 -17.27 0.16 -16.06
N ILE A 59 -15.96 0.06 -15.75
CA ILE A 59 -14.95 0.89 -16.39
C ILE A 59 -14.88 0.59 -17.89
N LYS A 60 -14.82 -0.70 -18.29
CA LYS A 60 -14.80 -1.10 -19.70
C LYS A 60 -16.01 -0.58 -20.48
N GLY A 61 -17.20 -0.62 -19.87
CA GLY A 61 -18.45 -0.16 -20.48
C GLY A 61 -18.55 1.37 -20.66
N LYS A 62 -17.59 2.14 -20.15
CA LYS A 62 -17.56 3.61 -20.28
C LYS A 62 -16.50 4.12 -21.26
N GLN A 63 -15.73 3.23 -21.90
CA GLN A 63 -14.70 3.65 -22.86
C GLN A 63 -15.34 4.21 -24.15
N ASN A 64 -14.84 5.34 -24.61
CA ASN A 64 -15.21 5.95 -25.87
C ASN A 64 -14.64 5.15 -27.06
N ALA A 65 -15.16 5.40 -28.27
CA ALA A 65 -14.74 4.69 -29.48
C ALA A 65 -13.25 4.90 -29.82
N ASP A 66 -12.68 6.05 -29.47
CA ASP A 66 -11.27 6.41 -29.68
C ASP A 66 -10.31 5.78 -28.64
N GLY A 67 -10.86 5.12 -27.60
CA GLY A 67 -10.10 4.48 -26.53
C GLY A 67 -9.95 5.31 -25.26
N SER A 68 -10.42 6.56 -25.25
CA SER A 68 -10.42 7.42 -24.08
C SER A 68 -11.57 7.12 -23.11
N TRP A 69 -11.52 7.70 -21.92
CA TRP A 69 -12.68 7.97 -21.08
C TRP A 69 -12.91 9.49 -21.03
N ALA A 70 -14.06 9.92 -20.50
CA ALA A 70 -14.38 11.34 -20.39
C ALA A 70 -13.33 12.07 -19.53
N GLU A 71 -12.48 12.86 -20.18
CA GLU A 71 -11.40 13.59 -19.53
C GLU A 71 -11.91 14.81 -18.75
N MET A 72 -11.13 15.21 -17.75
CA MET A 72 -11.35 16.46 -17.03
C MET A 72 -10.69 17.63 -17.79
N ALA A 73 -11.36 18.79 -17.79
CA ALA A 73 -10.80 20.00 -18.40
C ALA A 73 -9.44 20.35 -17.78
N GLY A 74 -8.43 20.57 -18.63
CA GLY A 74 -7.06 20.87 -18.20
C GLY A 74 -6.27 19.67 -17.66
N GLN A 75 -6.76 18.45 -17.82
CA GLN A 75 -6.07 17.21 -17.42
C GLN A 75 -6.16 16.16 -18.54
N PRO A 76 -5.64 16.44 -19.74
CA PRO A 76 -5.67 15.47 -20.83
C PRO A 76 -4.96 14.19 -20.41
N CYS A 77 -5.46 13.03 -20.86
CA CYS A 77 -4.98 11.69 -20.49
C CYS A 77 -5.15 11.28 -19.01
N GLY A 78 -5.61 12.14 -18.12
CA GLY A 78 -5.69 11.85 -16.69
C GLY A 78 -6.67 10.72 -16.37
N VAL A 79 -7.92 10.86 -16.80
CA VAL A 79 -8.99 9.87 -16.56
C VAL A 79 -8.70 8.60 -17.34
N THR A 80 -8.29 8.71 -18.61
CA THR A 80 -7.95 7.53 -19.42
C THR A 80 -6.81 6.73 -18.79
N SER A 81 -5.76 7.40 -18.31
CA SER A 81 -4.65 6.71 -17.65
C SER A 81 -5.08 6.08 -16.32
N LEU A 82 -5.90 6.77 -15.52
CA LEU A 82 -6.42 6.24 -14.26
C LEU A 82 -7.27 4.99 -14.47
N CYS A 83 -8.22 5.02 -15.42
CA CYS A 83 -9.06 3.87 -15.77
C CYS A 83 -8.21 2.70 -16.29
N THR A 84 -7.24 2.98 -17.16
CA THR A 84 -6.34 1.95 -17.70
C THR A 84 -5.51 1.30 -16.60
N LEU A 85 -4.94 2.11 -15.70
CA LEU A 85 -4.13 1.61 -14.60
C LEU A 85 -4.97 0.79 -13.60
N ALA A 86 -6.21 1.22 -13.32
CA ALA A 86 -7.14 0.46 -12.49
C ALA A 86 -7.45 -0.93 -13.09
N LEU A 87 -7.72 -1.00 -14.40
CA LEU A 87 -7.95 -2.27 -15.10
C LEU A 87 -6.71 -3.18 -15.06
N LEU A 88 -5.50 -2.64 -15.26
CA LEU A 88 -4.24 -3.38 -15.18
C LEU A 88 -3.94 -3.90 -13.76
N TYR A 89 -4.34 -3.17 -12.71
CA TYR A 89 -4.23 -3.65 -11.33
C TYR A 89 -5.31 -4.68 -10.99
N ALA A 90 -6.49 -4.59 -11.60
CA ALA A 90 -7.55 -5.60 -11.49
C ALA A 90 -7.25 -6.90 -12.27
N GLY A 91 -6.12 -6.97 -12.98
CA GLY A 91 -5.68 -8.19 -13.67
C GLY A 91 -6.12 -8.30 -15.12
N VAL A 92 -6.68 -7.23 -15.72
CA VAL A 92 -6.94 -7.20 -17.16
C VAL A 92 -5.60 -7.20 -17.91
N PRO A 93 -5.35 -8.14 -18.84
CA PRO A 93 -4.06 -8.26 -19.51
C PRO A 93 -3.79 -7.09 -20.46
N PRO A 94 -2.53 -6.70 -20.69
CA PRO A 94 -2.19 -5.63 -21.62
C PRO A 94 -2.72 -5.82 -23.04
N GLU A 95 -2.89 -7.08 -23.47
CA GLU A 95 -3.38 -7.47 -24.80
C GLU A 95 -4.90 -7.26 -24.96
N ASP A 96 -5.63 -7.01 -23.88
CA ASP A 96 -7.07 -6.79 -23.91
C ASP A 96 -7.42 -5.63 -24.87
N PRO A 97 -8.44 -5.77 -25.75
CA PRO A 97 -8.79 -4.74 -26.72
C PRO A 97 -9.08 -3.37 -26.10
N VAL A 98 -9.62 -3.31 -24.88
CA VAL A 98 -9.87 -2.05 -24.14
C VAL A 98 -8.54 -1.39 -23.75
N ILE A 99 -7.58 -2.17 -23.24
CA ILE A 99 -6.26 -1.67 -22.87
C ILE A 99 -5.50 -1.23 -24.13
N GLN A 100 -5.53 -2.01 -25.20
CA GLN A 100 -4.87 -1.66 -26.47
C GLN A 100 -5.44 -0.37 -27.09
N LYS A 101 -6.75 -0.13 -26.99
CA LYS A 101 -7.38 1.13 -27.40
C LYS A 101 -6.88 2.30 -26.55
N ALA A 102 -6.87 2.15 -25.23
CA ALA A 102 -6.38 3.20 -24.33
C ALA A 102 -4.91 3.52 -24.57
N LEU A 103 -4.04 2.51 -24.74
CA LEU A 103 -2.63 2.71 -25.06
C LEU A 103 -2.44 3.44 -26.40
N ARG A 104 -3.28 3.18 -27.41
CA ARG A 104 -3.24 3.94 -28.67
C ARG A 104 -3.62 5.40 -28.47
N TYR A 105 -4.63 5.67 -27.66
CA TYR A 105 -5.02 7.04 -27.32
C TYR A 105 -3.89 7.78 -26.59
N LEU A 106 -3.35 7.16 -25.52
CA LEU A 106 -2.32 7.77 -24.67
C LEU A 106 -1.02 8.07 -25.40
N ARG A 107 -0.66 7.27 -26.42
CA ARG A 107 0.56 7.49 -27.24
C ARG A 107 0.50 8.73 -28.13
N ASN A 108 -0.65 9.36 -28.26
CA ASN A 108 -0.78 10.60 -29.06
C ASN A 108 -0.36 11.86 -28.29
N TYR A 109 0.09 11.72 -27.03
CA TYR A 109 0.39 12.84 -26.16
C TYR A 109 1.78 12.67 -25.55
N SER A 110 2.64 13.67 -25.78
CA SER A 110 3.90 13.88 -25.06
C SER A 110 3.66 14.48 -23.67
N ALA A 111 4.68 14.42 -22.80
CA ALA A 111 4.59 15.03 -21.47
C ALA A 111 4.33 16.54 -21.55
N GLU A 112 5.01 17.23 -22.46
CA GLU A 112 4.88 18.66 -22.74
C GLU A 112 3.49 19.06 -23.25
N GLU A 113 2.81 18.21 -24.02
CA GLU A 113 1.43 18.47 -24.47
C GLU A 113 0.41 18.25 -23.36
N ILE A 114 0.69 17.34 -22.42
CA ILE A 114 -0.17 17.08 -21.26
C ILE A 114 -0.01 18.20 -20.22
N ASP A 115 1.24 18.57 -19.92
CA ASP A 115 1.68 19.61 -19.00
C ASP A 115 1.00 19.59 -17.62
N ALA A 116 0.68 18.38 -17.14
CA ALA A 116 -0.07 18.17 -15.92
C ALA A 116 0.47 16.97 -15.13
N THR A 117 0.99 17.23 -13.93
CA THR A 117 1.73 16.26 -13.10
C THR A 117 0.98 14.94 -12.89
N TYR A 118 -0.31 14.98 -12.54
CA TYR A 118 -1.09 13.75 -12.36
C TYR A 118 -1.23 12.95 -13.64
N SER A 119 -1.55 13.63 -14.74
CA SER A 119 -1.79 12.99 -16.03
C SER A 119 -0.51 12.38 -16.59
N VAL A 120 0.62 13.11 -16.55
CA VAL A 120 1.94 12.58 -16.94
C VAL A 120 2.34 11.41 -16.03
N ALA A 121 2.09 11.51 -14.72
CA ALA A 121 2.44 10.43 -13.79
C ALA A 121 1.64 9.15 -14.04
N LEU A 122 0.32 9.28 -14.22
CA LEU A 122 -0.56 8.15 -14.51
C LEU A 122 -0.22 7.52 -15.87
N GLN A 123 0.01 8.33 -16.90
CA GLN A 123 0.42 7.83 -18.23
C GLN A 123 1.74 7.06 -18.14
N THR A 124 2.72 7.59 -17.40
CA THR A 124 4.00 6.91 -17.14
C THR A 124 3.79 5.55 -16.49
N MET A 125 3.00 5.47 -15.42
CA MET A 125 2.72 4.21 -14.72
C MET A 125 1.97 3.19 -15.62
N VAL A 126 1.08 3.66 -16.50
CA VAL A 126 0.42 2.80 -17.51
C VAL A 126 1.44 2.22 -18.48
N PHE A 127 2.32 3.04 -19.06
CA PHE A 127 3.34 2.56 -20.00
C PHE A 127 4.32 1.58 -19.35
N CYS A 128 4.78 1.88 -18.13
CA CYS A 128 5.67 1.00 -17.37
C CYS A 128 5.04 -0.37 -17.11
N ARG A 129 3.72 -0.41 -16.85
CA ARG A 129 3.02 -1.63 -16.49
C ARG A 129 2.51 -2.44 -17.69
N ALA A 130 2.11 -1.78 -18.77
CA ALA A 130 1.48 -2.44 -19.91
C ALA A 130 2.46 -2.79 -21.03
N SER A 131 3.43 -1.92 -21.31
CA SER A 131 4.29 -2.07 -22.49
C SER A 131 5.63 -1.31 -22.39
N PRO A 132 6.44 -1.58 -21.35
CA PRO A 132 7.64 -0.79 -21.05
C PRO A 132 8.66 -0.73 -22.18
N GLU A 133 8.86 -1.83 -22.92
CA GLU A 133 9.83 -1.85 -24.02
C GLU A 133 9.34 -1.09 -25.25
N ARG A 134 8.06 -1.19 -25.56
CA ARG A 134 7.46 -0.49 -26.70
C ARG A 134 7.36 1.02 -26.43
N ASP A 135 7.04 1.38 -25.19
CA ASP A 135 6.81 2.77 -24.79
C ASP A 135 8.04 3.40 -24.11
N ARG A 136 9.21 2.76 -24.19
CA ARG A 136 10.44 3.21 -23.54
C ARG A 136 10.79 4.67 -23.85
N ALA A 137 10.57 5.10 -25.09
CA ALA A 137 10.83 6.48 -25.51
C ALA A 137 9.88 7.48 -24.81
N ALA A 138 8.60 7.14 -24.69
CA ALA A 138 7.61 7.97 -24.00
C ALA A 138 7.87 7.99 -22.48
N ILE A 139 8.24 6.86 -21.89
CA ILE A 139 8.64 6.81 -20.46
C ILE A 139 9.85 7.72 -20.22
N LEU A 140 10.86 7.69 -21.08
CA LEU A 140 12.03 8.56 -20.97
C LEU A 140 11.68 10.05 -21.13
N ASP A 141 10.77 10.37 -22.05
CA ASP A 141 10.25 11.73 -22.22
C ASP A 141 9.58 12.24 -20.93
N ASN A 142 8.68 11.44 -20.36
CA ASN A 142 8.00 11.75 -19.11
C ASN A 142 8.96 11.91 -17.93
N VAL A 143 9.98 11.05 -17.82
CA VAL A 143 11.05 11.18 -16.80
C VAL A 143 11.75 12.53 -16.95
N ARG A 144 12.16 12.91 -18.16
CA ARG A 144 12.83 14.20 -18.41
C ARG A 144 11.94 15.38 -18.06
N TRP A 145 10.64 15.29 -18.34
CA TRP A 145 9.67 16.31 -17.93
C TRP A 145 9.62 16.45 -16.41
N PHE A 146 9.58 15.35 -15.65
CA PHE A 146 9.64 15.40 -14.19
C PHE A 146 10.95 15.97 -13.67
N GLU A 147 12.10 15.60 -14.25
CA GLU A 147 13.39 16.13 -13.82
C GLU A 147 13.51 17.63 -14.05
N LYS A 148 12.97 18.11 -15.18
CA LYS A 148 12.90 19.52 -15.58
C LYS A 148 11.94 20.33 -14.70
N THR A 149 10.79 19.76 -14.34
CA THR A 149 9.74 20.45 -13.57
C THR A 149 9.91 20.34 -12.06
N GLN A 150 10.81 19.47 -11.58
CA GLN A 150 11.14 19.40 -10.16
C GLN A 150 11.72 20.73 -9.67
N VAL A 151 11.19 21.27 -8.59
CA VAL A 151 11.77 22.46 -7.96
C VAL A 151 13.14 22.11 -7.39
N LYS A 152 14.18 22.84 -7.78
CA LYS A 152 15.57 22.60 -7.32
C LYS A 152 15.96 23.47 -6.13
N GLU A 153 15.31 24.62 -5.97
CA GLU A 153 15.67 25.63 -4.97
C GLU A 153 14.83 25.54 -3.69
N PRO A 154 15.40 25.88 -2.51
CA PRO A 154 14.65 26.04 -1.28
C PRO A 154 13.54 27.11 -1.40
N PRO A 155 12.47 27.04 -0.58
CA PRO A 155 12.24 26.05 0.47
C PRO A 155 11.63 24.72 -0.04
N HIS A 156 11.23 24.65 -1.31
CA HIS A 156 10.46 23.53 -1.86
C HIS A 156 11.30 22.55 -2.71
N ALA A 157 12.63 22.64 -2.64
CA ALA A 157 13.56 21.77 -3.36
C ALA A 157 13.20 20.28 -3.23
N GLY A 158 12.97 19.62 -4.36
CA GLY A 158 12.61 18.21 -4.46
C GLY A 158 11.11 17.92 -4.62
N GLY A 159 10.26 18.94 -4.51
CA GLY A 159 8.82 18.80 -4.72
C GLY A 159 8.39 19.06 -6.17
N TRP A 160 7.15 18.65 -6.47
CA TRP A 160 6.46 18.90 -7.74
C TRP A 160 5.09 19.56 -7.52
N SER A 161 4.65 20.25 -8.55
CA SER A 161 3.30 20.79 -8.73
C SER A 161 2.98 20.78 -10.21
N TYR A 162 1.76 21.19 -10.57
CA TYR A 162 1.51 21.71 -11.91
C TYR A 162 2.48 22.86 -12.23
N PRO A 163 2.91 22.99 -13.50
CA PRO A 163 3.81 24.06 -13.93
C PRO A 163 3.37 25.45 -13.45
N GLY A 164 4.32 26.20 -12.88
CA GLY A 164 4.08 27.55 -12.37
C GLY A 164 3.40 27.63 -10.99
N LEU A 165 3.06 26.50 -10.37
CA LEU A 165 2.46 26.48 -9.03
C LEU A 165 3.46 26.01 -7.95
N VAL A 166 3.13 26.30 -6.69
CA VAL A 166 3.93 25.89 -5.53
C VAL A 166 3.75 24.40 -5.27
N PRO A 167 4.85 23.63 -5.08
CA PRO A 167 4.81 22.21 -4.76
C PRO A 167 3.90 21.84 -3.58
N ASP A 168 3.23 20.71 -3.72
CA ASP A 168 2.45 20.06 -2.66
C ASP A 168 2.75 18.57 -2.58
N ASN A 169 2.37 17.95 -1.47
CA ASN A 169 2.67 16.55 -1.21
C ASN A 169 1.91 15.60 -2.16
N SER A 170 0.74 16.00 -2.68
CA SER A 170 -0.06 15.14 -3.55
C SER A 170 0.57 15.01 -4.94
N ASN A 171 0.88 16.14 -5.57
CA ASN A 171 1.62 16.18 -6.85
C ASN A 171 2.99 15.51 -6.73
N SER A 172 3.71 15.82 -5.65
CA SER A 172 5.03 15.23 -5.39
C SER A 172 4.97 13.70 -5.23
N GLN A 173 3.91 13.16 -4.64
CA GLN A 173 3.73 11.70 -4.52
C GLN A 173 3.56 11.06 -5.89
N PHE A 174 2.69 11.61 -6.74
CA PHE A 174 2.44 11.04 -8.07
C PHE A 174 3.67 11.09 -8.97
N ALA A 175 4.40 12.21 -8.96
CA ALA A 175 5.67 12.32 -9.68
C ALA A 175 6.67 11.24 -9.22
N LEU A 176 6.82 11.07 -7.90
CA LEU A 176 7.75 10.09 -7.35
C LEU A 176 7.36 8.64 -7.66
N LEU A 177 6.06 8.32 -7.62
CA LEU A 177 5.55 6.99 -8.01
C LEU A 177 5.84 6.69 -9.49
N ALA A 178 5.63 7.66 -10.37
CA ALA A 178 5.91 7.53 -11.79
C ALA A 178 7.41 7.31 -12.07
N LEU A 179 8.28 8.12 -11.44
CA LEU A 179 9.74 7.98 -11.53
C LEU A 179 10.19 6.61 -11.02
N TYR A 180 9.59 6.11 -9.93
CA TYR A 180 9.93 4.81 -9.37
C TYR A 180 9.55 3.65 -10.29
N GLU A 181 8.37 3.69 -10.91
CA GLU A 181 7.99 2.67 -11.90
C GLU A 181 8.88 2.74 -13.16
N ALA A 182 9.25 3.94 -13.62
CA ALA A 182 10.16 4.11 -14.75
C ALA A 182 11.54 3.49 -14.48
N GLU A 183 12.13 3.78 -13.31
CA GLU A 183 13.41 3.21 -12.87
C GLU A 183 13.35 1.67 -12.83
N ARG A 184 12.24 1.10 -12.34
CA ARG A 184 12.03 -0.36 -12.29
C ARG A 184 11.95 -1.01 -13.66
N THR A 185 11.62 -0.25 -14.69
CA THR A 185 11.64 -0.70 -16.10
C THR A 185 12.98 -0.43 -16.81
N GLY A 186 14.01 0.03 -16.09
CA GLY A 186 15.33 0.31 -16.65
C GLY A 186 15.43 1.63 -17.42
N VAL A 187 14.49 2.56 -17.20
CA VAL A 187 14.63 3.95 -17.65
C VAL A 187 15.24 4.75 -16.50
N PRO A 188 16.49 5.22 -16.63
CA PRO A 188 17.21 5.82 -15.51
C PRO A 188 16.64 7.19 -15.15
N VAL A 189 16.52 7.44 -13.86
CA VAL A 189 16.20 8.72 -13.25
C VAL A 189 17.45 9.29 -12.57
N SER A 190 17.66 10.60 -12.68
CA SER A 190 18.82 11.30 -12.13
C SER A 190 18.99 11.06 -10.63
N PRO A 191 20.20 10.71 -10.15
CA PRO A 191 20.48 10.61 -8.72
C PRO A 191 20.22 11.92 -7.95
N GLU A 192 20.37 13.07 -8.62
CA GLU A 192 20.05 14.37 -8.02
C GLU A 192 18.56 14.49 -7.72
N THR A 193 17.71 14.04 -8.65
CA THR A 193 16.24 14.05 -8.49
C THR A 193 15.82 13.25 -7.27
N TRP A 194 16.40 12.06 -7.07
CA TRP A 194 16.15 11.22 -5.90
C TRP A 194 16.63 11.86 -4.60
N ARG A 195 17.85 12.44 -4.58
CA ARG A 195 18.41 13.12 -3.41
C ARG A 195 17.55 14.30 -2.98
N LEU A 196 17.11 15.12 -3.94
CA LEU A 196 16.23 16.26 -3.66
C LEU A 196 14.87 15.80 -3.14
N ALA A 197 14.27 14.78 -3.75
CA ALA A 197 12.99 14.24 -3.31
C ALA A 197 13.07 13.64 -1.89
N ALA A 198 14.13 12.91 -1.55
CA ALA A 198 14.34 12.40 -0.19
C ALA A 198 14.37 13.55 0.83
N GLY A 199 15.17 14.59 0.55
CA GLY A 199 15.23 15.76 1.41
C GLY A 199 13.91 16.53 1.50
N TYR A 200 13.13 16.61 0.40
CA TYR A 200 11.79 17.20 0.41
C TYR A 200 10.90 16.47 1.42
N TRP A 201 10.76 15.15 1.29
CA TRP A 201 9.84 14.38 2.13
C TRP A 201 10.23 14.37 3.61
N GLU A 202 11.52 14.44 3.93
CA GLU A 202 11.99 14.62 5.31
C GLU A 202 11.58 15.99 5.88
N ARG A 203 11.75 17.07 5.11
CA ARG A 203 11.37 18.42 5.56
C ARG A 203 9.86 18.64 5.65
N MET A 204 9.08 17.88 4.88
CA MET A 204 7.62 18.01 4.87
C MET A 204 6.93 17.27 6.02
N GLN A 205 7.67 16.49 6.81
CA GLN A 205 7.10 15.79 7.96
C GLN A 205 6.85 16.76 9.12
N ASN A 206 5.66 16.66 9.70
CA ASN A 206 5.30 17.39 10.91
C ASN A 206 6.01 16.80 12.15
N PRO A 207 6.16 17.58 13.24
CA PRO A 207 6.78 17.09 14.48
C PRO A 207 6.10 15.85 15.10
N ASP A 208 4.81 15.64 14.84
CA ASP A 208 4.06 14.46 15.30
C ASP A 208 4.25 13.21 14.43
N GLY A 209 5.07 13.31 13.37
CA GLY A 209 5.33 12.24 12.42
C GLY A 209 4.41 12.20 11.20
N SER A 210 3.37 13.04 11.16
CA SER A 210 2.42 13.07 10.04
C SER A 210 2.91 13.89 8.84
N TRP A 211 2.19 13.80 7.73
CA TRP A 211 2.30 14.77 6.63
C TRP A 211 0.94 15.38 6.37
N GLY A 212 0.90 16.71 6.21
CA GLY A 212 -0.25 17.45 5.70
C GLY A 212 -0.18 17.65 4.18
N TYR A 213 -1.11 18.42 3.61
CA TYR A 213 -1.08 18.72 2.16
C TYR A 213 0.14 19.54 1.74
N ARG A 214 0.57 20.46 2.60
CA ARG A 214 1.78 21.29 2.47
C ARG A 214 2.49 21.37 3.81
N ALA A 215 3.69 21.95 3.83
CA ALA A 215 4.49 22.13 5.04
C ALA A 215 3.68 22.88 6.10
N GLY A 216 3.65 22.37 7.33
CA GLY A 216 2.94 22.98 8.45
C GLY A 216 1.41 22.80 8.44
N HIS A 217 0.83 22.17 7.40
CA HIS A 217 -0.59 21.81 7.44
C HIS A 217 -0.81 20.62 8.39
N PRO A 218 -1.98 20.52 9.05
CA PRO A 218 -2.33 19.35 9.85
C PRO A 218 -2.22 18.05 9.07
N GLY A 219 -1.73 17.01 9.75
CA GLY A 219 -1.58 15.68 9.18
C GLY A 219 -2.91 15.04 8.80
N THR A 220 -2.95 14.38 7.64
CA THR A 220 -4.09 13.54 7.24
C THR A 220 -3.64 12.12 6.96
N GLY A 221 -4.56 11.16 6.96
CA GLY A 221 -4.25 9.77 6.61
C GLY A 221 -3.70 9.65 5.20
N SER A 222 -4.36 10.27 4.23
CA SER A 222 -3.92 10.27 2.83
C SER A 222 -2.51 10.84 2.65
N MET A 223 -2.25 12.02 3.22
CA MET A 223 -0.95 12.68 3.08
C MET A 223 0.15 11.99 3.89
N THR A 224 -0.17 11.44 5.07
CA THR A 224 0.80 10.65 5.85
C THR A 224 1.18 9.37 5.12
N CYS A 225 0.21 8.68 4.49
CA CYS A 225 0.52 7.54 3.65
C CYS A 225 1.35 7.95 2.41
N ALA A 226 1.03 9.09 1.80
CA ALA A 226 1.81 9.63 0.70
C ALA A 226 3.26 9.93 1.09
N GLY A 227 3.48 10.58 2.23
CA GLY A 227 4.80 10.87 2.77
C GLY A 227 5.60 9.62 3.11
N LEU A 228 4.97 8.66 3.79
CA LEU A 228 5.61 7.37 4.11
C LEU A 228 6.06 6.61 2.87
N ALA A 229 5.14 6.35 1.94
CA ALA A 229 5.45 5.62 0.71
C ALA A 229 6.56 6.32 -0.08
N SER A 230 6.48 7.66 -0.16
CA SER A 230 7.42 8.45 -0.94
C SER A 230 8.80 8.51 -0.30
N LEU A 231 8.89 8.66 1.02
CA LEU A 231 10.15 8.67 1.74
C LEU A 231 10.86 7.32 1.66
N ILE A 232 10.11 6.21 1.79
CA ILE A 232 10.66 4.85 1.64
C ILE A 232 11.26 4.67 0.24
N ILE A 233 10.53 5.05 -0.81
CA ILE A 233 11.02 4.98 -2.19
C ILE A 233 12.26 5.84 -2.36
N ALA A 234 12.20 7.13 -2.00
CA ALA A 234 13.29 8.07 -2.23
C ALA A 234 14.57 7.64 -1.50
N ARG A 235 14.46 7.20 -0.23
CA ARG A 235 15.62 6.68 0.51
C ARG A 235 16.19 5.42 -0.11
N LYS A 236 15.35 4.49 -0.56
CA LYS A 236 15.81 3.29 -1.26
C LYS A 236 16.61 3.62 -2.53
N MET A 237 16.26 4.70 -3.22
CA MET A 237 16.96 5.14 -4.43
C MET A 237 18.26 5.92 -4.15
N VAL A 238 18.38 6.55 -2.98
CA VAL A 238 19.58 7.32 -2.57
C VAL A 238 20.60 6.46 -1.83
N LEU A 239 20.13 5.51 -1.02
CA LEU A 239 21.02 4.69 -0.20
C LEU A 239 21.76 3.67 -1.09
N PRO A 240 23.10 3.58 -0.99
CA PRO A 240 23.81 2.49 -1.64
C PRO A 240 23.29 1.15 -1.09
N PRO A 241 23.30 0.07 -1.90
CA PRO A 241 22.93 -1.25 -1.41
C PRO A 241 23.71 -1.57 -0.14
N THR A 242 22.98 -1.93 0.92
CA THR A 242 23.56 -2.23 2.25
C THR A 242 24.47 -3.45 2.21
N ALA A 243 24.34 -4.29 1.17
CA ALA A 243 25.25 -5.39 0.90
C ALA A 243 26.55 -4.87 0.26
N ARG A 244 27.64 -4.89 1.03
CA ARG A 244 29.00 -4.70 0.50
C ARG A 244 29.79 -6.00 0.60
N VAL A 245 30.54 -6.30 -0.46
CA VAL A 245 31.49 -7.41 -0.48
C VAL A 245 32.80 -6.87 0.10
N GLU A 246 33.12 -7.24 1.34
CA GLU A 246 34.44 -7.04 1.93
C GLU A 246 35.19 -8.38 1.87
N GLY A 247 36.09 -8.52 0.89
CA GLY A 247 36.84 -9.75 0.68
C GLY A 247 35.92 -10.93 0.34
N ASN A 248 35.90 -11.96 1.20
CA ASN A 248 35.07 -13.16 1.04
C ASN A 248 33.77 -13.13 1.88
N SER A 249 33.44 -11.99 2.50
CA SER A 249 32.23 -11.82 3.32
C SER A 249 31.32 -10.75 2.73
N ILE A 250 30.02 -11.05 2.73
CA ILE A 250 28.97 -10.09 2.40
C ILE A 250 28.46 -9.51 3.72
N ASP A 251 28.69 -8.23 3.96
CA ASP A 251 28.09 -7.52 5.10
C ASP A 251 26.68 -7.07 4.69
N CYS A 252 25.66 -7.79 5.15
CA CYS A 252 24.25 -7.57 4.79
C CYS A 252 23.46 -6.74 5.83
N CYS A 253 24.01 -6.51 7.02
CA CYS A 253 23.20 -6.24 8.22
C CYS A 253 23.71 -5.07 9.06
N ARG A 254 24.07 -3.94 8.45
CA ARG A 254 24.14 -2.71 9.25
C ARG A 254 22.73 -2.27 9.63
N PRO A 255 22.45 -1.99 10.92
CA PRO A 255 21.21 -1.36 11.32
C PRO A 255 21.05 -0.06 10.54
N ALA A 256 19.89 0.15 9.92
CA ALA A 256 19.53 1.48 9.44
C ALA A 256 19.63 2.44 10.64
N ALA A 257 20.41 3.52 10.46
CA ALA A 257 20.73 4.43 11.53
C ALA A 257 19.47 5.11 12.12
N ASP A 258 19.49 5.20 13.45
CA ASP A 258 18.77 6.06 14.39
C ASP A 258 17.30 5.83 14.78
N GLU A 259 17.10 5.99 16.10
CA GLU A 259 15.82 6.09 16.81
C GLU A 259 14.94 7.24 16.32
N ASP A 260 15.49 8.20 15.55
CA ASP A 260 14.79 9.37 14.99
C ASP A 260 14.38 9.18 13.50
N ASP A 261 14.11 7.94 13.11
CA ASP A 261 13.65 7.59 11.77
C ASP A 261 12.26 8.20 11.47
N ALA A 262 12.22 9.13 10.51
CA ALA A 262 11.01 9.72 9.98
C ALA A 262 9.98 8.66 9.51
N VAL A 263 10.42 7.53 8.96
CA VAL A 263 9.52 6.43 8.57
C VAL A 263 8.86 5.83 9.80
N ARG A 264 9.63 5.53 10.86
CA ARG A 264 9.09 5.05 12.15
C ARG A 264 8.06 5.99 12.76
N ARG A 265 8.33 7.32 12.80
CA ARG A 265 7.37 8.30 13.34
C ARG A 265 6.07 8.34 12.53
N GLY A 266 6.16 8.30 11.21
CA GLY A 266 4.99 8.26 10.34
C GLY A 266 4.17 6.99 10.51
N LEU A 267 4.84 5.83 10.63
CA LEU A 267 4.17 4.55 10.88
C LEU A 267 3.48 4.55 12.25
N ALA A 268 4.10 5.10 13.29
CA ALA A 268 3.48 5.24 14.61
C ALA A 268 2.24 6.14 14.56
N TRP A 269 2.32 7.27 13.85
CA TRP A 269 1.17 8.16 13.65
C TRP A 269 0.02 7.43 12.93
N LEU A 270 0.34 6.73 11.84
CA LEU A 270 -0.65 6.00 11.05
C LEU A 270 -1.29 4.85 11.84
N ALA A 271 -0.49 4.07 12.58
CA ALA A 271 -0.98 2.97 13.41
C ALA A 271 -1.97 3.45 14.47
N SER A 272 -1.68 4.58 15.14
CA SER A 272 -2.56 5.15 16.17
C SER A 272 -3.90 5.68 15.64
N ARG A 273 -4.04 5.86 14.33
CA ARG A 273 -5.18 6.49 13.67
C ARG A 273 -5.73 5.65 12.51
N TYR A 274 -5.34 4.38 12.42
CA TYR A 274 -5.71 3.51 11.33
C TYR A 274 -7.23 3.44 11.16
N SER A 275 -7.70 3.59 9.92
CA SER A 275 -9.10 3.44 9.57
C SER A 275 -9.25 2.95 8.14
N VAL A 276 -10.36 2.28 7.85
CA VAL A 276 -10.79 1.94 6.48
C VAL A 276 -12.11 2.60 6.09
N SER A 277 -12.76 3.30 7.02
CA SER A 277 -14.06 3.95 6.83
C SER A 277 -13.96 5.47 6.76
N VAL A 278 -12.87 6.05 7.25
CA VAL A 278 -12.61 7.49 7.21
C VAL A 278 -11.14 7.74 6.91
N ASN A 279 -10.84 8.88 6.30
CA ASN A 279 -9.50 9.44 6.17
C ASN A 279 -9.15 10.22 7.45
N PRO A 280 -8.19 9.73 8.26
CA PRO A 280 -7.76 10.41 9.48
C PRO A 280 -7.49 11.89 9.27
N GLY A 281 -8.06 12.73 10.15
CA GLY A 281 -7.92 14.19 10.12
C GLY A 281 -8.94 14.93 9.25
N VAL A 282 -9.62 14.25 8.32
CA VAL A 282 -10.57 14.92 7.37
C VAL A 282 -11.88 14.15 7.11
N GLY A 283 -12.16 13.07 7.83
CA GLY A 283 -13.45 12.37 7.73
C GLY A 283 -13.59 11.59 6.41
N GLU A 284 -14.71 11.71 5.71
CA GLU A 284 -14.94 10.97 4.45
C GLU A 284 -14.22 11.59 3.24
N GLU A 285 -13.65 12.79 3.40
CA GLU A 285 -12.94 13.46 2.32
C GLU A 285 -11.73 12.66 1.83
N TRP A 286 -11.66 12.46 0.51
CA TRP A 286 -10.56 11.76 -0.16
C TRP A 286 -10.35 10.32 0.34
N LEU A 287 -11.39 9.67 0.89
CA LEU A 287 -11.30 8.32 1.45
C LEU A 287 -10.69 7.31 0.46
N LEU A 288 -11.15 7.30 -0.80
CA LEU A 288 -10.63 6.36 -1.80
C LEU A 288 -9.13 6.57 -2.08
N TYR A 289 -8.68 7.83 -2.08
CA TYR A 289 -7.28 8.16 -2.25
C TYR A 289 -6.46 7.78 -1.01
N TYR A 290 -7.01 7.95 0.20
CA TYR A 290 -6.39 7.43 1.43
C TYR A 290 -6.22 5.91 1.38
N LEU A 291 -7.26 5.15 1.02
CA LEU A 291 -7.18 3.69 0.92
C LEU A 291 -6.15 3.23 -0.13
N TYR A 292 -6.10 3.93 -1.27
CA TYR A 292 -5.09 3.73 -2.31
C TYR A 292 -3.65 4.00 -1.81
N ALA A 293 -3.45 5.04 -1.00
CA ALA A 293 -2.15 5.37 -0.43
C ALA A 293 -1.76 4.39 0.70
N LEU A 294 -2.74 3.93 1.48
CA LEU A 294 -2.57 2.96 2.56
C LEU A 294 -2.08 1.60 2.03
N GLU A 295 -2.65 1.13 0.91
CA GLU A 295 -2.19 -0.08 0.21
C GLU A 295 -0.71 0.01 -0.18
N ARG A 296 -0.26 1.17 -0.67
CA ARG A 296 1.16 1.41 -1.02
C ARG A 296 2.06 1.37 0.19
N VAL A 297 1.65 1.97 1.31
CA VAL A 297 2.43 1.88 2.55
C VAL A 297 2.59 0.42 2.96
N GLY A 298 1.52 -0.38 2.92
CA GLY A 298 1.59 -1.82 3.20
C GLY A 298 2.60 -2.54 2.29
N ARG A 299 2.55 -2.28 0.98
CA ARG A 299 3.45 -2.90 -0.01
C ARG A 299 4.91 -2.48 0.12
N LEU A 300 5.18 -1.23 0.47
CA LEU A 300 6.53 -0.65 0.49
C LEU A 300 7.23 -0.84 1.84
N SER A 301 6.48 -0.85 2.94
CA SER A 301 7.05 -1.02 4.29
C SER A 301 7.35 -2.48 4.65
N ALA A 302 6.84 -3.45 3.87
CA ALA A 302 6.88 -4.87 4.18
C ALA A 302 6.28 -5.24 5.55
N LEU A 303 5.48 -4.35 6.15
CA LEU A 303 4.77 -4.62 7.39
C LEU A 303 3.59 -5.55 7.14
N ARG A 304 3.46 -6.56 8.01
CA ARG A 304 2.31 -7.47 7.98
C ARG A 304 1.04 -6.83 8.53
N PHE A 305 1.18 -5.88 9.45
CA PHE A 305 0.07 -5.20 10.14
C PHE A 305 0.36 -3.72 10.33
N ILE A 306 -0.68 -2.89 10.27
CA ILE A 306 -0.66 -1.47 10.64
C ILE A 306 -1.66 -1.33 11.79
N GLY A 307 -1.18 -0.94 12.97
CA GLY A 307 -2.00 -0.93 14.20
C GLY A 307 -1.79 -2.20 15.01
#